data_AF-A0A0X3RQA0-F1
#
_entry.id   AF-A0A0X3RQA0-F1
#
_cell.length_a   1.000
_cell.length_b   1.000
_cell.length_c   1.000
_cell.angle_alpha   90.00
_cell.angle_beta   90.00
_cell.angle_gamma   90.00
#
_symmetry.space_group_name_H-M   'P 1'
#
loop_
_entity.id
_entity.type
_entity.pdbx_description
1 polymer ?
#
loop_
_entity_poly.entity_id
_entity_poly.type
_entity_poly.pdbx_seq_one_letter_code
_entity_poly.pdbx_strand_id
1 'polypeptide(L)'
;MLASAAGAALLAGCSGTPDSTTAGGSLSAADRARARAAGDSEVLADRYAAVIGAHPALAARLRPLRAEVVRHAQAFRDGAAASASPSVSSSASASSSASAPTAPSASPVPGDPKSALKELASAERTLADRRARALLDVPGELARLMASVAAAGAAHAYLLTEGAK
;
A
#
# COMPACT_ATOMS: atom_id res chain seq x y z
N MET A 1 27.40 -58.49 -2.79
CA MET A 1 28.14 -57.40 -3.49
C MET A 1 27.36 -57.02 -4.73
N LEU A 2 26.72 -55.83 -4.70
CA LEU A 2 26.14 -54.95 -5.76
C LEU A 2 24.98 -54.18 -5.10
N ALA A 3 25.19 -53.03 -4.44
CA ALA A 3 25.40 -51.67 -4.98
C ALA A 3 24.08 -50.93 -5.33
N SER A 4 23.82 -49.87 -4.54
CA SER A 4 22.97 -48.67 -4.70
C SER A 4 22.04 -48.47 -5.91
N ALA A 5 20.87 -47.87 -5.69
CA ALA A 5 20.71 -46.40 -5.82
C ALA A 5 19.30 -45.92 -5.41
N ALA A 6 19.27 -44.88 -4.57
CA ALA A 6 18.10 -44.09 -4.22
C ALA A 6 17.82 -43.04 -5.31
N GLY A 7 16.55 -42.86 -5.69
CA GLY A 7 16.10 -41.79 -6.59
C GLY A 7 15.12 -40.86 -5.88
N ALA A 8 15.64 -39.82 -5.22
CA ALA A 8 14.84 -38.68 -4.77
C ALA A 8 14.66 -37.72 -5.95
N ALA A 9 13.44 -37.61 -6.47
CA ALA A 9 13.07 -36.58 -7.43
C ALA A 9 12.96 -35.24 -6.68
N LEU A 10 14.06 -34.48 -6.64
CA LEU A 10 14.03 -33.07 -6.24
C LEU A 10 13.45 -32.26 -7.40
N LEU A 11 12.35 -31.56 -7.13
CA LEU A 11 11.81 -30.51 -8.00
C LEU A 11 12.91 -29.47 -8.25
N ALA A 12 13.35 -29.35 -9.51
CA ALA A 12 14.18 -28.24 -9.95
C ALA A 12 13.37 -26.94 -9.84
N GLY A 13 13.63 -26.18 -8.79
CA GLY A 13 13.14 -24.81 -8.66
C GLY A 13 13.74 -23.93 -9.75
N CYS A 14 12.88 -23.12 -10.38
CA CYS A 14 13.29 -22.06 -11.30
C CYS A 14 14.01 -20.93 -10.53
N SER A 15 15.32 -21.07 -10.31
CA SER A 15 16.17 -19.93 -9.96
C SER A 15 16.74 -19.34 -11.25
N GLY A 16 16.10 -18.27 -11.73
CA GLY A 16 16.65 -17.40 -12.77
C GLY A 16 17.94 -16.75 -12.28
N THR A 17 19.01 -16.91 -13.06
CA THR A 17 20.33 -16.31 -12.83
C THR A 17 20.24 -14.78 -12.67
N PRO A 18 20.83 -14.18 -11.62
CA PRO A 18 20.96 -12.74 -11.55
C PRO A 18 22.17 -12.31 -12.38
N ASP A 19 21.91 -11.62 -13.49
CA ASP A 19 22.95 -10.89 -14.20
C ASP A 19 23.37 -9.69 -13.33
N SER A 20 24.64 -9.65 -12.95
CA SER A 20 25.18 -8.63 -12.05
C SER A 20 25.62 -7.43 -12.87
N THR A 21 24.83 -6.35 -12.86
CA THR A 21 25.29 -5.01 -13.23
C THR A 21 24.95 -4.03 -12.12
N THR A 22 25.98 -3.60 -11.39
CA THR A 22 25.89 -2.54 -10.38
C THR A 22 26.06 -1.18 -11.06
N ALA A 23 24.99 -0.39 -11.13
CA ALA A 23 25.02 1.09 -11.11
C ALA A 23 23.58 1.65 -11.06
N GLY A 24 23.19 2.29 -9.94
CA GLY A 24 22.04 3.21 -9.86
C GLY A 24 20.70 2.72 -10.43
N GLY A 25 20.18 1.60 -9.92
CA GLY A 25 18.98 0.97 -10.47
C GLY A 25 17.71 1.78 -10.22
N SER A 26 17.12 2.34 -11.29
CA SER A 26 15.75 2.86 -11.23
C SER A 26 14.79 1.75 -10.79
N LEU A 27 13.95 2.01 -9.78
CA LEU A 27 12.95 1.05 -9.28
C LEU A 27 12.14 0.42 -10.42
N SER A 28 11.79 -0.87 -10.33
CA SER A 28 10.95 -1.52 -11.33
C SER A 28 9.56 -0.86 -11.40
N ALA A 29 8.80 -1.10 -12.49
CA ALA A 29 7.42 -0.60 -12.58
C ALA A 29 6.54 -1.11 -11.43
N ALA A 30 6.73 -2.36 -11.01
CA ALA A 30 6.03 -2.96 -9.89
C ALA A 30 6.42 -2.30 -8.55
N ASP A 31 7.71 -2.01 -8.35
CA ASP A 31 8.17 -1.32 -7.13
C ASP A 31 7.61 0.09 -7.05
N ARG A 32 7.57 0.82 -8.18
CA ARG A 32 6.94 2.14 -8.23
C ARG A 32 5.44 2.07 -7.97
N ALA A 33 4.74 1.08 -8.53
CA ALA A 33 3.32 0.89 -8.27
C ALA A 33 3.05 0.59 -6.79
N ARG A 34 3.86 -0.27 -6.18
CA ARG A 34 3.81 -0.58 -4.74
C ARG A 34 4.11 0.64 -3.88
N ALA A 35 5.15 1.40 -4.18
CA ALA A 35 5.50 2.62 -3.45
C ALA A 35 4.37 3.66 -3.52
N ARG A 36 3.76 3.86 -4.70
CA ARG A 36 2.58 4.71 -4.85
C ARG A 36 1.39 4.21 -4.05
N ALA A 37 1.12 2.90 -4.06
CA ALA A 37 0.02 2.32 -3.30
C ALA A 37 0.20 2.50 -1.79
N ALA A 38 1.44 2.40 -1.29
CA ALA A 38 1.78 2.70 0.10
C ALA A 38 1.53 4.19 0.42
N GLY A 39 2.09 5.11 -0.37
CA GLY A 39 1.93 6.55 -0.15
C GLY A 39 0.48 7.02 -0.23
N ASP A 40 -0.29 6.54 -1.20
CA ASP A 40 -1.71 6.84 -1.30
C ASP A 40 -2.50 6.35 -0.07
N SER A 41 -2.10 5.21 0.51
CA SER A 41 -2.71 4.69 1.74
C SER A 41 -2.40 5.58 2.95
N GLU A 42 -1.17 6.09 3.06
CA GLU A 42 -0.77 7.01 4.12
C GLU A 42 -1.53 8.33 4.04
N VAL A 43 -1.61 8.92 2.85
CA VAL A 43 -2.39 10.15 2.61
C VAL A 43 -3.85 9.95 3.01
N LEU A 44 -4.44 8.79 2.73
CA LEU A 44 -5.80 8.48 3.15
C LEU A 44 -5.89 8.32 4.69
N ALA A 45 -4.93 7.66 5.33
CA ALA A 45 -4.89 7.53 6.79
C ALA A 45 -4.76 8.89 7.51
N ASP A 46 -4.07 9.85 6.91
CA ASP A 46 -3.95 11.22 7.40
C ASP A 46 -5.26 11.98 7.24
N ARG A 47 -6.00 11.78 6.13
CA ARG A 47 -7.36 12.32 5.97
C ARG A 47 -8.31 11.79 7.05
N TYR A 48 -8.25 10.50 7.36
CA TYR A 48 -8.98 9.93 8.50
C TYR A 48 -8.60 10.61 9.81
N ALA A 49 -7.30 10.85 10.06
CA ALA A 49 -6.84 11.52 11.28
C ALA A 49 -7.37 12.97 11.36
N ALA A 50 -7.34 13.71 10.25
CA ALA A 50 -7.86 15.06 10.17
C ALA A 50 -9.37 15.12 10.47
N VAL A 51 -10.16 14.20 9.89
CA VAL A 51 -11.61 14.10 10.18
C VAL A 51 -11.86 13.77 11.65
N ILE A 52 -11.09 12.84 12.24
CA ILE A 52 -11.19 12.52 13.67
C ILE A 52 -10.86 13.72 14.55
N GLY A 53 -9.85 14.52 14.16
CA GLY A 53 -9.45 15.73 14.88
C GLY A 53 -10.52 16.83 14.83
N ALA A 54 -11.13 17.03 13.66
CA ALA A 54 -12.21 18.01 13.47
C ALA A 54 -13.55 17.56 14.09
N HIS A 55 -13.81 16.25 14.12
CA HIS A 55 -15.08 15.65 14.57
C HIS A 55 -14.85 14.54 15.60
N PRO A 56 -14.51 14.86 16.87
CA PRO A 56 -14.19 13.86 17.89
C PRO A 56 -15.30 12.84 18.15
N ALA A 57 -16.57 13.22 17.95
CA ALA A 57 -17.73 12.33 18.09
C ALA A 57 -17.70 11.15 17.10
N LEU A 58 -17.02 11.27 15.95
CA LEU A 58 -16.87 10.21 14.96
C LEU A 58 -15.71 9.25 15.27
N ALA A 59 -14.87 9.57 16.25
CA ALA A 59 -13.59 8.87 16.47
C ALA A 59 -13.75 7.38 16.74
N ALA A 60 -14.75 6.97 17.54
CA ALA A 60 -14.99 5.56 17.86
C ALA A 60 -15.26 4.72 16.60
N ARG A 61 -15.96 5.29 15.62
CA ARG A 61 -16.30 4.63 14.36
C ARG A 61 -15.15 4.69 13.34
N LEU A 62 -14.43 5.80 13.29
CA LEU A 62 -13.40 6.03 12.26
C LEU A 62 -12.04 5.43 12.60
N ARG A 63 -11.71 5.25 13.88
CA ARG A 63 -10.42 4.69 14.30
C ARG A 63 -10.15 3.26 13.77
N PRO A 64 -11.10 2.31 13.82
CA PRO A 64 -10.88 0.98 13.24
C PRO A 64 -10.61 1.03 11.73
N LEU A 65 -11.40 1.81 10.99
CA LEU A 65 -11.20 1.97 9.54
C LEU A 65 -9.82 2.60 9.23
N ARG A 66 -9.42 3.62 9.98
CA ARG A 66 -8.09 4.21 9.86
C ARG A 66 -6.98 3.19 10.13
N ALA A 67 -7.13 2.36 11.16
CA ALA A 67 -6.14 1.34 11.49
C ALA A 67 -5.95 0.34 10.34
N GLU A 68 -7.04 -0.08 9.70
CA GLU A 68 -6.97 -0.94 8.50
C GLU A 68 -6.25 -0.25 7.34
N VAL A 69 -6.52 1.03 7.07
CA VAL A 69 -5.82 1.80 6.02
C VAL A 69 -4.31 1.91 6.31
N VAL A 70 -3.93 2.11 7.58
CA VAL A 70 -2.51 2.10 8.00
C VAL A 70 -1.88 0.72 7.78
N ARG A 71 -2.60 -0.37 8.09
CA ARG A 71 -2.12 -1.74 7.84
C ARG A 71 -1.97 -2.03 6.34
N HIS A 72 -2.85 -1.51 5.49
CA HIS A 72 -2.69 -1.60 4.04
C HIS A 72 -1.41 -0.89 3.57
N ALA A 73 -1.12 0.29 4.10
CA ALA A 73 0.11 1.02 3.80
C ALA A 73 1.35 0.20 4.18
N GLN A 74 1.34 -0.44 5.35
CA GLN A 74 2.39 -1.34 5.83
C GLN A 74 2.55 -2.55 4.91
N ALA A 75 1.47 -3.22 4.53
CA ALA A 75 1.51 -4.38 3.64
C ALA A 75 2.17 -4.07 2.29
N PHE A 76 1.93 -2.87 1.73
CA PHE A 76 2.64 -2.44 0.52
C PHE A 76 4.13 -2.14 0.77
N ARG A 77 4.52 -1.61 1.94
CA ARG A 77 5.93 -1.37 2.25
C ARG A 77 6.70 -2.67 2.51
N ASP A 78 6.13 -3.60 3.26
CA ASP A 78 6.79 -4.85 3.63
C ASP A 78 7.07 -5.72 2.40
N GLY A 79 6.16 -5.70 1.42
CA GLY A 79 6.38 -6.34 0.12
C GLY A 79 7.53 -5.73 -0.71
N ALA A 80 7.97 -4.50 -0.42
CA ALA A 80 9.13 -3.89 -1.08
C ALA A 80 10.44 -4.38 -0.44
N ALA A 81 10.46 -4.59 0.88
CA ALA A 81 11.60 -5.14 1.60
C ALA A 81 11.89 -6.60 1.20
N ALA A 82 10.87 -7.40 0.91
CA ALA A 82 11.05 -8.77 0.43
C ALA A 82 11.59 -8.86 -1.02
N SER A 83 11.35 -7.85 -1.86
CA SER A 83 11.91 -7.78 -3.22
C SER A 83 13.36 -7.26 -3.25
N ALA A 84 13.81 -6.59 -2.18
CA ALA A 84 15.22 -6.29 -1.96
C ALA A 84 15.85 -7.47 -1.19
N SER A 85 16.59 -8.34 -1.88
CA SER A 85 17.30 -9.46 -1.25
C SER A 85 18.10 -9.00 -0.01
N PRO A 86 18.14 -9.74 1.11
CA PRO A 86 18.74 -9.27 2.36
C PRO A 86 20.27 -9.37 2.28
N SER A 87 20.91 -8.42 1.62
CA SER A 87 22.34 -8.19 1.80
C SER A 87 22.51 -7.31 3.03
N VAL A 88 22.92 -7.94 4.13
CA VAL A 88 23.41 -7.27 5.33
C VAL A 88 24.51 -6.27 4.95
N SER A 89 24.20 -4.99 5.04
CA SER A 89 25.20 -3.95 5.29
C SER A 89 24.50 -2.74 5.88
N SER A 90 24.60 -2.65 7.21
CA SER A 90 24.42 -1.41 7.95
C SER A 90 25.32 -0.34 7.33
N SER A 91 24.74 0.69 6.71
CA SER A 91 25.44 1.93 6.46
C SER A 91 24.48 3.08 6.71
N ALA A 92 24.71 3.74 7.84
CA ALA A 92 24.14 5.03 8.12
C ALA A 92 24.82 6.06 7.20
N SER A 93 24.06 6.72 6.34
CA SER A 93 24.49 7.95 5.70
C SER A 93 23.30 8.91 5.58
N ALA A 94 23.48 10.07 6.20
CA ALA A 94 22.53 11.16 6.25
C ALA A 94 22.53 12.01 4.97
N SER A 95 21.34 12.56 4.70
CA SER A 95 21.02 13.79 3.96
C SER A 95 21.41 13.95 2.49
N SER A 96 20.38 14.11 1.66
CA SER A 96 20.27 15.23 0.71
C SER A 96 18.79 15.52 0.43
N SER A 97 18.39 16.77 0.64
CA SER A 97 17.08 17.31 0.26
C SER A 97 16.75 17.04 -1.20
N ALA A 98 15.65 16.35 -1.46
CA ALA A 98 14.93 16.44 -2.72
C ALA A 98 13.60 17.12 -2.43
N SER A 99 13.39 18.25 -3.09
CA SER A 99 12.24 19.14 -2.96
C SER A 99 10.94 18.36 -2.85
N ALA A 100 10.25 18.57 -1.72
CA ALA A 100 8.90 18.05 -1.54
C ALA A 100 8.05 18.53 -2.72
N PRO A 101 7.33 17.64 -3.43
CA PRO A 101 6.24 18.12 -4.27
C PRO A 101 5.32 18.89 -3.34
N THR A 102 4.95 20.11 -3.74
CA THR A 102 3.91 20.90 -3.07
C THR A 102 2.71 19.98 -2.87
N ALA A 103 2.53 19.51 -1.64
CA ALA A 103 1.38 18.70 -1.29
C ALA A 103 0.16 19.52 -1.71
N PRO A 104 -0.79 18.95 -2.47
CA PRO A 104 -2.02 19.67 -2.76
C PRO A 104 -2.59 20.06 -1.40
N SER A 105 -2.76 21.37 -1.18
CA SER A 105 -3.29 21.93 0.07
C SER A 105 -4.43 21.03 0.51
N ALA A 106 -4.26 20.36 1.66
CA ALA A 106 -5.27 19.46 2.18
C ALA A 106 -6.56 20.27 2.24
N SER A 107 -7.53 19.90 1.40
CA SER A 107 -8.81 20.59 1.38
C SER A 107 -9.34 20.60 2.82
N PRO A 108 -9.80 21.76 3.33
CA PRO A 108 -10.20 21.87 4.72
C PRO A 108 -11.31 20.85 4.99
N VAL A 109 -11.21 20.14 6.12
CA VAL A 109 -12.24 19.18 6.52
C VAL A 109 -13.58 19.93 6.63
N PRO A 110 -14.66 19.43 5.99
CA PRO A 110 -15.97 20.05 6.10
C PRO A 110 -16.39 20.21 7.56
N GLY A 111 -16.95 21.38 7.91
CA GLY A 111 -17.41 21.67 9.27
C GLY A 111 -18.66 20.88 9.69
N ASP A 112 -19.38 20.30 8.73
CA ASP A 112 -20.51 19.41 8.98
C ASP A 112 -20.05 17.92 9.03
N PRO A 113 -20.36 17.16 10.10
CA PRO A 113 -19.94 15.77 10.24
C PRO A 113 -20.42 14.85 9.10
N LYS A 114 -21.64 15.04 8.57
CA LYS A 114 -22.16 14.22 7.48
C LYS A 114 -21.40 14.48 6.18
N SER A 115 -21.08 15.74 5.91
CA SER A 115 -20.29 16.17 4.76
C SER A 115 -18.86 15.63 4.84
N ALA A 116 -18.24 15.64 6.02
CA ALA A 116 -16.92 15.04 6.24
C ALA A 116 -16.92 13.52 5.98
N LEU A 117 -17.96 12.80 6.40
CA LEU A 117 -18.11 11.36 6.10
C LEU A 117 -18.29 11.08 4.60
N LYS A 118 -19.06 11.92 3.90
CA LYS A 118 -19.27 11.79 2.45
C LYS A 118 -17.97 12.03 1.67
N GLU A 119 -17.20 13.04 2.06
CA GLU A 119 -15.90 13.31 1.45
C GLU A 119 -14.93 12.15 1.67
N LEU A 120 -14.89 11.62 2.90
CA LEU A 120 -14.05 10.47 3.23
C LEU A 120 -14.48 9.21 2.45
N ALA A 121 -15.78 8.98 2.27
CA ALA A 121 -16.30 7.88 1.45
C ALA A 121 -15.92 8.03 -0.03
N SER A 122 -15.96 9.25 -0.55
CA SER A 122 -15.51 9.57 -1.92
C SER A 122 -14.01 9.33 -2.09
N ALA A 123 -13.20 9.71 -1.10
CA ALA A 123 -11.76 9.48 -1.10
C ALA A 123 -11.43 7.97 -1.11
N GLU A 124 -12.07 7.18 -0.25
CA GLU A 124 -11.94 5.71 -0.23
C GLU A 124 -12.32 5.10 -1.60
N ARG A 125 -13.48 5.46 -2.14
CA ARG A 125 -13.95 4.94 -3.44
C ARG A 125 -13.01 5.29 -4.58
N THR A 126 -12.58 6.56 -4.65
CA THR A 126 -11.64 7.03 -5.68
C THR A 126 -10.34 6.25 -5.63
N LEU A 127 -9.81 6.01 -4.43
CA LEU A 127 -8.56 5.27 -4.27
C LEU A 127 -8.73 3.78 -4.59
N ALA A 128 -9.85 3.17 -4.18
CA ALA A 128 -10.20 1.81 -4.56
C ALA A 128 -10.27 1.65 -6.09
N ASP A 129 -10.95 2.56 -6.79
CA ASP A 129 -11.06 2.54 -8.26
C ASP A 129 -9.70 2.71 -8.94
N ARG A 130 -8.84 3.61 -8.44
CA ARG A 130 -7.48 3.76 -8.97
C ARG A 130 -6.65 2.49 -8.80
N ARG A 131 -6.74 1.82 -7.64
CA ARG A 131 -6.08 0.53 -7.41
C ARG A 131 -6.63 -0.58 -8.30
N ALA A 132 -7.94 -0.62 -8.49
CA ALA A 132 -8.62 -1.57 -9.38
C ALA A 132 -8.20 -1.43 -10.84
N ARG A 133 -7.86 -0.21 -11.29
CA ARG A 133 -7.27 0.02 -12.62
C ARG A 133 -5.80 -0.37 -12.66
N ALA A 134 -5.01 0.10 -11.70
CA ALA A 134 -3.57 -0.11 -11.67
C ALA A 134 -3.14 -1.57 -11.45
N LEU A 135 -4.01 -2.41 -10.85
CA LEU A 135 -3.70 -3.83 -10.66
C LEU A 135 -3.57 -4.60 -11.98
N LEU A 136 -4.09 -4.07 -13.08
CA LEU A 136 -3.98 -4.68 -14.42
C LEU A 136 -2.54 -4.58 -14.98
N ASP A 137 -1.74 -3.65 -14.44
CA ASP A 137 -0.40 -3.34 -14.92
C ASP A 137 0.71 -3.96 -14.05
N VAL A 138 0.35 -4.76 -13.05
CA VAL A 138 1.31 -5.36 -12.11
C VAL A 138 1.16 -6.89 -12.07
N PRO A 139 2.26 -7.62 -11.86
CA PRO A 139 2.22 -9.08 -11.90
C PRO A 139 1.81 -9.72 -10.57
N GLY A 140 1.26 -10.93 -10.68
CA GLY A 140 1.24 -11.95 -9.63
C GLY A 140 0.67 -11.49 -8.29
N GLU A 141 1.48 -11.64 -7.24
CA GLU A 141 1.07 -11.39 -5.86
C GLU A 141 0.72 -9.91 -5.59
N LEU A 142 1.39 -8.97 -6.28
CA LEU A 142 1.08 -7.55 -6.12
C LEU A 142 -0.32 -7.23 -6.66
N ALA A 143 -0.73 -7.82 -7.78
CA ALA A 143 -2.09 -7.65 -8.31
C ALA A 143 -3.15 -8.17 -7.33
N ARG A 144 -2.91 -9.33 -6.70
CA ARG A 144 -3.81 -9.92 -5.71
C ARG A 144 -3.93 -9.05 -4.45
N LEU A 145 -2.81 -8.54 -3.95
CA LEU A 145 -2.80 -7.60 -2.83
C LEU A 145 -3.58 -6.33 -3.18
N MET A 146 -3.32 -5.74 -4.35
CA MET A 146 -4.04 -4.54 -4.81
C MET A 146 -5.53 -4.79 -4.97
N ALA A 147 -5.94 -5.95 -5.50
CA ALA A 147 -7.34 -6.34 -5.61
C ALA A 147 -8.02 -6.44 -4.23
N SER A 148 -7.39 -7.13 -3.28
CA SER A 148 -7.91 -7.28 -1.92
C SER A 148 -8.05 -5.93 -1.21
N VAL A 149 -7.05 -5.06 -1.32
CA VAL A 149 -7.08 -3.73 -0.70
C VAL A 149 -8.10 -2.81 -1.38
N ALA A 150 -8.26 -2.90 -2.71
CA ALA A 150 -9.30 -2.17 -3.43
C ALA A 150 -10.70 -2.59 -2.98
N ALA A 151 -10.95 -3.90 -2.81
CA ALA A 151 -12.21 -4.42 -2.30
C ALA A 151 -12.49 -3.95 -0.87
N ALA A 152 -11.49 -3.96 0.02
CA ALA A 152 -11.60 -3.43 1.38
C ALA A 152 -11.95 -1.93 1.38
N GLY A 153 -11.27 -1.12 0.56
CA GLY A 153 -11.59 0.31 0.42
C GLY A 153 -13.00 0.57 -0.10
N ALA A 154 -13.49 -0.24 -1.04
CA ALA A 154 -14.88 -0.17 -1.50
C ALA A 154 -15.89 -0.49 -0.38
N ALA A 155 -15.58 -1.49 0.48
CA ALA A 155 -16.39 -1.80 1.65
C ALA A 155 -16.36 -0.67 2.70
N HIS A 156 -15.20 -0.04 2.93
CA HIS A 156 -15.10 1.13 3.80
C HIS A 156 -15.96 2.29 3.28
N ALA A 157 -15.89 2.59 1.98
CA ALA A 157 -16.72 3.63 1.36
C ALA A 157 -18.21 3.37 1.56
N TYR A 158 -18.64 2.11 1.46
CA TYR A 158 -20.01 1.70 1.77
C TYR A 158 -20.37 1.96 3.25
N LEU A 159 -19.55 1.48 4.21
CA LEU A 159 -19.78 1.70 5.65
C LEU A 159 -19.79 3.18 6.04
N LEU A 160 -18.96 4.01 5.41
CA LEU A 160 -18.94 5.45 5.61
C LEU A 160 -20.25 6.10 5.13
N THR A 161 -20.75 5.67 3.97
CA THR A 161 -22.01 6.15 3.39
C THR A 161 -23.21 5.73 4.24
N GLU A 162 -23.25 4.49 4.75
CA GLU A 162 -24.37 4.03 5.58
C GLU A 162 -24.52 4.85 6.86
N GLY A 163 -23.44 5.10 7.60
CA GLY A 163 -23.53 5.96 8.77
C GLY A 163 -23.47 7.47 8.48
N ALA A 164 -23.62 7.89 7.23
CA ALA A 164 -23.84 9.30 6.86
C ALA A 164 -25.30 9.59 6.48
N LYS A 165 -26.14 8.55 6.36
CA LYS A 165 -27.59 8.68 6.25
C LYS A 165 -28.14 9.15 7.60
#